data_AF-A0A1H9CCZ4-F1
#
_entry.id   AF-A0A1H9CCZ4-F1
#
_cell.length_a   1.000
_cell.length_b   1.000
_cell.length_c   1.000
_cell.angle_alpha   90.00
_cell.angle_beta   90.00
_cell.angle_gamma   90.00
#
_symmetry.space_group_name_H-M   'P 1'
#
loop_
_entity.id
_entity.type
_entity.pdbx_description
1 polymer ?
#
loop_
_entity_poly.entity_id
_entity_poly.type
_entity_poly.pdbx_seq_one_letter_code
_entity_poly.pdbx_strand_id
1 'polypeptide(L)'
;MPAPLHPYLVGLCACLAVPALAGDASVPQTRQEHIHHQGHRVMPFVLGRTLHVFRMTETGGSMRVVLRDVGAKDQLPLIQRHLLHMTARFSSGDFSVPASLHGEQMPGLKELEAGASRVKSTRLCPTAAKSASKPATSR
;
A
#
# COMPACT_ATOMS: atom_id res chain seq x y z
N MET A 1 -36.92 -9.06 -45.18
CA MET A 1 -38.10 -8.79 -44.33
C MET A 1 -37.66 -7.89 -43.18
N PRO A 2 -38.52 -6.95 -42.75
CA PRO A 2 -38.25 -5.50 -42.87
C PRO A 2 -37.92 -4.80 -41.54
N ALA A 3 -37.35 -3.60 -41.65
CA ALA A 3 -37.34 -2.61 -40.58
C ALA A 3 -38.76 -2.03 -40.36
N PRO A 4 -39.02 -1.49 -39.17
CA PRO A 4 -39.83 -0.28 -39.10
C PRO A 4 -39.15 0.84 -38.27
N LEU A 5 -38.90 1.93 -39.00
CA LEU A 5 -39.17 3.33 -38.70
C LEU A 5 -39.71 3.63 -37.30
N HIS A 6 -38.99 4.46 -36.54
CA HIS A 6 -39.58 5.27 -35.47
C HIS A 6 -39.56 6.75 -35.90
N PRO A 7 -40.73 7.40 -36.01
CA PRO A 7 -40.83 8.79 -36.40
C PRO A 7 -40.34 9.69 -35.27
N TYR A 8 -39.77 10.82 -35.67
CA TYR A 8 -39.55 11.99 -34.82
C TYR A 8 -40.76 12.25 -33.92
N LEU A 9 -40.55 12.20 -32.60
CA LEU A 9 -41.39 12.92 -31.65
C LEU A 9 -40.48 13.86 -30.85
N VAL A 10 -40.44 15.09 -31.32
CA VAL A 10 -40.07 16.26 -30.53
C VAL A 10 -41.02 16.32 -29.34
N GLY A 11 -40.51 15.96 -28.16
CA GLY A 11 -41.18 16.14 -26.88
C GLY A 11 -40.38 17.13 -26.05
N LEU A 12 -40.73 18.41 -26.14
CA LEU A 12 -40.26 19.47 -25.26
C LEU A 12 -40.70 19.17 -23.82
N CYS A 13 -39.84 18.51 -23.04
CA CYS A 13 -40.05 18.30 -21.61
C CYS A 13 -39.31 19.40 -20.84
N ALA A 14 -39.98 20.53 -20.63
CA ALA A 14 -39.53 21.56 -19.70
C ALA A 14 -39.84 21.08 -18.27
N CYS A 15 -38.88 20.40 -17.64
CA CYS A 15 -38.90 20.08 -16.22
C CYS A 15 -37.71 20.77 -15.54
N LEU A 16 -38.03 21.92 -14.92
CA LEU A 16 -37.39 22.56 -13.77
C LEU A 16 -35.97 22.09 -13.44
N ALA A 17 -34.98 22.92 -13.80
CA ALA A 17 -33.63 22.82 -13.27
C ALA A 17 -33.65 23.08 -11.76
N VAL A 18 -33.70 22.00 -10.97
CA VAL A 18 -33.27 22.05 -9.57
C VAL A 18 -31.76 22.25 -9.61
N PRO A 19 -31.19 23.32 -9.02
CA PRO A 19 -29.76 23.37 -8.84
C PRO A 19 -29.42 22.24 -7.88
N ALA A 20 -28.83 21.17 -8.41
CA ALA A 20 -28.15 20.21 -7.57
C ALA A 20 -27.08 21.03 -6.82
N LEU A 21 -27.28 21.25 -5.52
CA LEU A 21 -26.15 21.47 -4.64
C LEU A 21 -25.28 20.23 -4.83
N ALA A 22 -24.26 20.35 -5.66
CA ALA A 22 -23.10 19.50 -5.60
C ALA A 22 -22.52 19.73 -4.20
N GLY A 23 -23.06 19.02 -3.22
CA GLY A 23 -22.32 18.72 -2.02
C GLY A 23 -21.02 18.12 -2.52
N ASP A 24 -19.92 18.79 -2.21
CA ASP A 24 -18.58 18.35 -2.55
C ASP A 24 -18.47 16.92 -2.05
N ALA A 25 -18.65 15.96 -2.98
CA ALA A 25 -18.58 14.56 -2.67
C ALA A 25 -17.10 14.30 -2.48
N SER A 26 -16.61 14.61 -1.28
CA SER A 26 -15.38 14.07 -0.77
C SER A 26 -15.57 12.56 -0.83
N VAL A 27 -15.14 11.97 -1.95
CA VAL A 27 -15.05 10.52 -2.11
C VAL A 27 -14.35 10.02 -0.86
N PRO A 28 -14.99 9.15 -0.04
CA PRO A 28 -14.36 8.70 1.19
C PRO A 28 -13.06 8.01 0.79
N GLN A 29 -11.93 8.68 1.04
CA GLN A 29 -10.63 8.09 0.80
C GLN A 29 -10.54 6.84 1.65
N THR A 30 -10.29 5.71 1.00
CA THR A 30 -10.03 4.48 1.72
C THR A 30 -8.84 4.71 2.64
N ARG A 31 -8.81 4.02 3.80
CA ARG A 31 -7.64 4.06 4.70
C ARG A 31 -6.33 3.80 3.95
N GLN A 32 -6.39 2.94 2.93
CA GLN A 32 -5.25 2.63 2.07
C GLN A 32 -4.81 3.81 1.20
N GLU A 33 -5.73 4.56 0.61
CA GLU A 33 -5.41 5.78 -0.16
C GLU A 33 -4.86 6.88 0.73
N HIS A 34 -5.40 7.06 1.93
CA HIS A 34 -4.86 8.01 2.91
C HIS A 34 -3.42 7.65 3.30
N ILE A 35 -3.17 6.37 3.62
CA ILE A 35 -1.82 5.85 3.90
C ILE A 35 -0.91 6.00 2.68
N HIS A 36 -1.43 5.81 1.46
CA HIS A 36 -0.65 5.99 0.24
C HIS A 36 -0.23 7.45 0.03
N HIS A 37 -1.16 8.38 0.26
CA HIS A 37 -0.92 9.82 0.12
C HIS A 37 0.06 10.36 1.17
N GLN A 38 -0.10 9.97 2.44
CA GLN A 38 0.88 10.29 3.48
C GLN A 38 2.19 9.52 3.30
N GLY A 39 2.10 8.32 2.73
CA GLY A 39 3.20 7.40 2.51
C GLY A 39 4.31 8.00 1.65
N HIS A 40 3.99 8.79 0.62
CA HIS A 40 5.01 9.50 -0.17
C HIS A 40 5.86 10.49 0.65
N ARG A 41 5.35 11.01 1.78
CA ARG A 41 6.11 11.91 2.65
C ARG A 41 7.12 11.18 3.54
N VAL A 42 6.92 9.89 3.78
CA VAL A 42 7.72 9.07 4.71
C VAL A 42 8.48 7.93 4.04
N MET A 43 7.98 7.46 2.90
CA MET A 43 8.57 6.40 2.07
C MET A 43 9.23 7.03 0.84
N PRO A 44 10.55 6.97 0.70
CA PRO A 44 11.28 7.55 -0.43
C PRO A 44 11.24 6.64 -1.68
N PHE A 45 10.19 5.84 -1.86
CA PHE A 45 10.01 4.88 -2.96
C PHE A 45 8.54 4.73 -3.32
N VAL A 46 8.24 4.21 -4.51
CA VAL A 46 6.90 4.09 -5.07
C VAL A 46 6.17 2.91 -4.42
N LEU A 47 5.23 3.22 -3.53
CA LEU A 47 4.42 2.24 -2.80
C LEU A 47 3.66 1.27 -3.73
N GLY A 48 3.13 1.75 -4.86
CA GLY A 48 2.47 0.90 -5.84
C GLY A 48 3.37 -0.19 -6.45
N ARG A 49 4.70 -0.03 -6.41
CA ARG A 49 5.68 -1.02 -6.89
C ARG A 49 6.14 -1.99 -5.80
N THR A 50 5.65 -1.81 -4.57
CA THR A 50 5.97 -2.68 -3.43
C THR A 50 4.73 -3.39 -2.89
N LEU A 51 4.97 -4.47 -2.15
CA LEU A 51 4.00 -5.12 -1.29
C LEU A 51 4.57 -5.12 0.13
N HIS A 52 3.85 -4.51 1.06
CA HIS A 52 4.21 -4.48 2.47
C HIS A 52 3.45 -5.61 3.18
N VAL A 53 4.18 -6.58 3.71
CA VAL A 53 3.61 -7.74 4.42
C VAL A 53 3.93 -7.60 5.90
N PHE A 54 2.89 -7.50 6.71
CA PHE A 54 2.99 -7.50 8.16
C PHE A 54 2.55 -8.86 8.69
N ARG A 55 3.32 -9.43 9.61
CA ARG A 55 2.95 -10.67 10.32
C ARG A 55 3.26 -10.57 11.78
N MET A 56 2.32 -11.01 12.60
CA MET A 56 2.56 -11.27 14.01
C MET A 56 3.21 -12.64 14.16
N THR A 57 4.21 -12.72 15.03
CA THR A 57 4.89 -13.95 15.43
C THR A 57 4.87 -14.03 16.96
N GLU A 58 5.19 -15.18 17.52
CA GLU A 58 5.27 -15.39 18.97
C GLU A 58 6.27 -14.44 19.65
N THR A 59 7.27 -13.95 18.89
CA THR A 59 8.34 -13.07 19.40
C THR A 59 8.13 -11.59 19.05
N GLY A 60 6.99 -11.24 18.44
CA GLY A 60 6.66 -9.89 18.01
C GLY A 60 6.28 -9.78 16.54
N GLY A 61 6.17 -8.56 16.02
CA GLY A 61 5.82 -8.29 14.63
C GLY A 61 7.01 -8.40 13.67
N SER A 62 6.74 -8.76 12.42
CA SER A 62 7.67 -8.65 11.30
C SER A 62 7.04 -7.84 10.16
N MET A 63 7.83 -6.98 9.54
CA MET A 63 7.47 -6.23 8.35
C MET A 63 8.41 -6.62 7.21
N ARG A 64 7.85 -6.99 6.07
CA ARG A 64 8.60 -7.29 4.85
C ARG A 64 8.15 -6.37 3.73
N VAL A 65 9.10 -5.73 3.06
CA VAL A 65 8.86 -4.99 1.82
C VAL A 65 9.31 -5.86 0.66
N VAL A 66 8.38 -6.22 -0.23
CA VAL A 66 8.62 -7.04 -1.42
C VAL A 66 8.48 -6.17 -2.66
N LEU A 67 9.47 -6.20 -3.54
CA LEU A 67 9.35 -5.59 -4.87
C LEU A 67 8.47 -6.47 -5.75
N ARG A 68 7.45 -5.87 -6.38
CA ARG A 68 6.54 -6.59 -7.26
C ARG A 68 7.17 -6.93 -8.62
N ASP A 69 8.11 -6.11 -9.05
CA ASP A 69 8.78 -6.20 -10.34
C ASP A 69 10.29 -6.28 -10.15
N VAL A 70 10.90 -7.34 -10.68
CA VAL A 70 12.36 -7.54 -10.67
C VAL A 70 13.11 -6.48 -11.49
N GLY A 71 12.42 -5.79 -12.38
CA GLY A 71 12.91 -4.66 -13.17
C GLY A 71 12.95 -3.33 -12.41
N ALA A 72 12.33 -3.21 -11.23
CA ALA A 72 12.33 -2.01 -10.40
C ALA A 72 13.66 -1.82 -9.61
N LYS A 73 14.79 -1.92 -10.33
CA LYS A 73 16.14 -1.84 -9.75
C LYS A 73 16.43 -0.50 -9.10
N ASP A 74 15.78 0.56 -9.58
CA ASP A 74 15.84 1.92 -9.03
C ASP A 74 15.24 2.02 -7.61
N GLN A 75 14.23 1.20 -7.32
CA GLN A 75 13.53 1.19 -6.02
C GLN A 75 14.32 0.48 -4.92
N LEU A 76 15.12 -0.53 -5.29
CA LEU A 76 15.81 -1.40 -4.33
C LEU A 76 16.76 -0.63 -3.38
N PRO A 77 17.65 0.27 -3.86
CA PRO A 77 18.50 1.06 -2.98
C PRO A 77 17.70 1.98 -2.05
N LEU A 78 16.60 2.55 -2.53
CA LEU A 78 15.73 3.44 -1.76
C LEU A 78 15.06 2.70 -0.60
N ILE A 79 14.53 1.50 -0.88
CA ILE A 79 13.94 0.61 0.13
C ILE A 79 15.00 0.21 1.16
N GLN A 80 16.19 -0.20 0.72
CA GLN A 80 17.26 -0.63 1.63
C GLN A 80 17.69 0.49 2.57
N ARG A 81 17.95 1.68 2.03
CA ARG A 81 18.33 2.85 2.83
C ARG A 81 17.22 3.22 3.82
N HIS A 82 15.96 3.15 3.38
CA HIS A 82 14.83 3.45 4.24
C HIS A 82 14.67 2.43 5.38
N LEU A 83 14.78 1.12 5.11
CA LEU A 83 14.71 0.09 6.14
C LEU A 83 15.86 0.20 7.17
N LEU A 84 17.06 0.56 6.72
CA LEU A 84 18.20 0.82 7.61
C LEU A 84 17.93 2.04 8.50
N HIS A 85 17.42 3.13 7.93
CA HIS A 85 17.04 4.32 8.68
C HIS A 85 15.96 4.03 9.73
N MET A 86 14.89 3.31 9.36
CA MET A 86 13.87 2.89 10.32
C MET A 86 14.45 2.00 11.42
N THR A 87 15.31 1.05 11.05
CA THR A 87 15.96 0.16 12.03
C THR A 87 16.77 0.93 13.04
N ALA A 88 17.54 1.94 12.61
CA ALA A 88 18.35 2.78 13.50
C ALA A 88 17.49 3.60 14.47
N ARG A 89 16.35 4.15 14.01
CA ARG A 89 15.44 4.92 14.88
C ARG A 89 14.68 4.02 15.84
N PHE A 90 14.12 2.93 15.34
CA PHE A 90 13.33 2.00 16.16
C PHE A 90 14.21 1.29 17.18
N SER A 91 15.47 0.99 16.85
CA SER A 91 16.39 0.40 17.82
C SER A 91 16.82 1.37 18.93
N SER A 92 16.69 2.69 18.71
CA SER A 92 16.87 3.71 19.74
C SER A 92 15.57 4.08 20.47
N GLY A 93 14.46 3.38 20.20
CA GLY A 93 13.15 3.66 20.80
C GLY A 93 12.40 4.84 20.18
N ASP A 94 12.87 5.39 19.07
CA ASP A 94 12.20 6.50 18.40
C ASP A 94 11.14 6.02 17.41
N PHE A 95 9.89 6.00 17.87
CA PHE A 95 8.70 5.66 17.08
C PHE A 95 7.85 6.89 16.69
N SER A 96 8.43 8.10 16.76
CA SER A 96 7.70 9.36 16.51
C SER A 96 7.06 9.42 15.11
N VAL A 97 7.71 8.87 14.08
CA VAL A 97 7.16 8.85 12.71
C VAL A 97 5.90 7.96 12.66
N PRO A 98 5.92 6.68 13.06
CA PRO A 98 4.70 5.88 13.19
C PRO A 98 3.61 6.51 14.06
N ALA A 99 3.97 7.08 15.23
CA ALA A 99 3.03 7.75 16.11
C ALA A 99 2.35 8.95 15.44
N SER A 100 3.09 9.75 14.66
CA SER A 100 2.52 10.88 13.90
C SER A 100 1.53 10.44 12.81
N LEU A 101 1.68 9.22 12.28
CA LEU A 101 0.81 8.67 11.23
C LEU A 101 -0.39 7.88 11.78
N HIS A 102 -0.24 7.29 12.97
CA HIS A 102 -1.24 6.38 13.56
C HIS A 102 -1.86 6.90 14.86
N GLY A 103 -1.41 8.06 15.34
CA GLY A 103 -1.76 8.66 16.62
C GLY A 103 -0.77 8.30 17.73
N GLU A 104 -0.55 9.26 18.64
CA GLU A 104 0.29 9.09 19.84
C GLU A 104 -0.19 7.98 20.79
N GLN A 105 -1.44 7.53 20.62
CA GLN A 105 -2.02 6.42 21.39
C GLN A 105 -2.15 5.14 20.55
N MET A 106 -1.31 4.95 19.54
CA MET A 106 -1.35 3.74 18.73
C MET A 106 -1.17 2.49 19.63
N PRO A 107 -2.08 1.50 19.57
CA PRO A 107 -1.95 0.28 20.33
C PRO A 107 -0.60 -0.40 20.03
N GLY A 108 0.12 -0.83 21.08
CA GLY A 108 1.43 -1.45 20.94
C GLY A 108 2.62 -0.49 21.00
N LEU A 109 2.43 0.83 21.09
CA LEU A 109 3.55 1.79 21.11
C LEU A 109 4.51 1.56 22.29
N LYS A 110 3.97 1.40 23.50
CA LYS A 110 4.78 1.16 24.71
C LYS A 110 5.54 -0.16 24.63
N GLU A 111 4.92 -1.18 24.05
CA GLU A 111 5.53 -2.50 23.84
C GLU A 111 6.65 -2.45 22.79
N LEU A 112 6.49 -1.62 21.74
CA LEU A 112 7.53 -1.35 20.75
C LEU A 112 8.72 -0.61 21.36
N GLU A 113 8.47 0.44 22.14
CA GLU A 113 9.50 1.21 22.87
C GLU A 113 10.29 0.34 23.85
N ALA A 114 9.59 -0.45 24.67
CA ALA A 114 10.22 -1.42 25.59
C ALA A 114 11.00 -2.53 24.85
N GLY A 115 10.66 -2.77 23.58
CA GLY A 115 11.31 -3.76 22.72
C GLY A 115 12.37 -3.23 21.76
N ALA A 116 12.68 -1.93 21.81
CA ALA A 116 13.54 -1.24 20.84
C ALA A 116 14.85 -1.98 20.57
N SER A 117 15.55 -2.42 21.62
CA SER A 117 16.85 -3.10 21.52
C SER A 117 16.80 -4.44 20.74
N ARG A 118 15.61 -5.00 20.51
CA ARG A 118 15.41 -6.24 19.74
C ARG A 118 15.14 -6.00 18.25
N VAL A 119 14.98 -4.74 17.83
CA VAL A 119 14.68 -4.39 16.44
C VAL A 119 15.88 -4.71 15.55
N LYS A 120 15.63 -5.44 14.47
CA LYS A 120 16.64 -5.87 13.50
C LYS A 120 16.04 -5.90 12.10
N SER A 121 16.86 -5.57 11.10
CA SER A 121 16.52 -5.76 9.69
C SER A 121 17.45 -6.77 9.04
N THR A 122 16.88 -7.64 8.21
CA THR A 122 17.65 -8.58 7.40
C THR A 122 17.19 -8.47 5.95
N ARG A 123 18.15 -8.45 5.02
CA ARG A 123 17.85 -8.59 3.59
C ARG A 123 17.56 -10.05 3.30
N LEU A 124 16.38 -10.32 2.77
CA LEU A 124 16.05 -11.64 2.24
C LEU A 124 16.46 -11.69 0.77
N CYS A 125 17.32 -12.63 0.41
CA CYS A 125 17.49 -13.01 -0.99
C CYS A 125 16.33 -13.94 -1.35
N PRO A 126 15.67 -13.81 -2.52
CA PRO A 126 14.75 -14.84 -2.97
C PRO A 126 15.55 -16.14 -3.02
N THR A 127 15.18 -17.13 -2.22
CA THR A 127 15.57 -18.50 -2.54
C THR A 127 15.09 -18.74 -3.96
N ALA A 128 15.98 -19.20 -4.85
CA ALA A 128 15.62 -19.52 -6.22
C ALA A 128 14.34 -20.35 -6.17
N ALA A 129 13.22 -19.76 -6.58
CA ALA A 129 11.98 -20.50 -6.74
C ALA A 129 12.32 -21.60 -7.73
N LYS A 130 12.40 -22.83 -7.26
CA LYS A 130 12.66 -23.99 -8.10
C LYS A 130 11.55 -23.97 -9.13
N SER A 131 11.89 -23.58 -10.36
CA SER A 131 10.95 -23.56 -11.47
C SER A 131 10.37 -24.96 -11.54
N ALA A 132 9.08 -25.09 -11.22
CA ALA A 132 8.37 -26.33 -11.42
C ALA A 132 8.26 -26.51 -12.94
N SER A 133 9.28 -27.15 -13.52
CA SER A 133 9.21 -27.65 -14.88
C SER A 133 8.08 -28.68 -14.89
N LYS A 134 6.98 -28.32 -15.56
CA LYS A 134 5.90 -29.25 -15.91
C LYS A 134 6.53 -30.49 -16.56
N PRO A 135 6.18 -31.73 -16.16
CA PRO A 135 6.77 -32.91 -16.76
C PRO A 135 6.42 -32.92 -18.25
N ALA A 136 7.44 -33.04 -19.09
CA ALA A 136 7.26 -33.33 -20.50
C ALA A 136 6.64 -34.74 -20.59
N THR A 137 5.37 -34.80 -20.98
CA THR A 137 4.76 -36.03 -21.46
C THR A 137 5.46 -36.40 -22.77
N SER A 138 6.36 -37.38 -22.72
CA SER A 138 6.82 -38.09 -23.91
C SER A 138 5.76 -39.10 -24.32
N ARG A 139 5.54 -39.16 -25.64
CA ARG A 139 4.83 -40.22 -26.36
C ARG A 139 5.33 -41.61 -26.02
#